data_AF-A0A800L7Q7-F1
#
_entry.id   AF-A0A800L7Q7-F1
#
_cell.length_a   1.000
_cell.length_b   1.000
_cell.length_c   1.000
_cell.angle_alpha   90.00
_cell.angle_beta   90.00
_cell.angle_gamma   90.00
#
_symmetry.space_group_name_H-M   'P 1'
#
loop_
_entity.id
_entity.type
_entity.pdbx_description
1 polymer ?
#
loop_
_entity_poly.entity_id
_entity_poly.type
_entity_poly.pdbx_seq_one_letter_code
_entity_poly.pdbx_strand_id
1 'polypeptide(L)'
;MIFKRLFFISLFFYTINFAQEVKWMAIGDLQNWYSAAGCEIEVGRTGQVSDQQDGLRFPAFYRVQDNQAAKGLWLGAKNFHDPIVSKDYEYKVVHAGPRHLDIENETIPKEISLYGRYGHPNVFVDGDPATNLQYLDNVDEVDPDLPADRKIYNVVQTSIGVEMQRTIYAFSHPEHQNYHIQEYVFTNNGCYDADCNTSYEQTLEGFQVYLQYRYAISREGMVYDGGWLPQSAAWGHNTMNDVIGENPDAPSGNDQYYDDGTIIRGMYSWHGYHSDASFDNIGGPNSPGEGHLGAAQFVGVTTLHADTSPADNTNDLNQPSTTWFITSDDP
;
A
#
# COMPACT_ATOMS: atom_id res chain seq x y z
N MET A 1 -44.65 -31.16 -42.07
CA MET A 1 -43.65 -30.13 -41.69
C MET A 1 -43.14 -30.44 -40.30
N ILE A 2 -41.95 -31.06 -40.20
CA ILE A 2 -41.29 -31.34 -38.92
C ILE A 2 -40.34 -30.18 -38.66
N PHE A 3 -40.69 -29.31 -37.71
CA PHE A 3 -39.83 -28.21 -37.27
C PHE A 3 -38.68 -28.77 -36.43
N LYS A 4 -37.48 -28.80 -37.01
CA LYS A 4 -36.23 -29.02 -36.27
C LYS A 4 -36.00 -27.79 -35.38
N ARG A 5 -36.09 -27.95 -34.06
CA ARG A 5 -35.57 -26.97 -33.10
C ARG A 5 -34.05 -27.08 -33.10
N LEU A 6 -33.37 -26.08 -33.67
CA LEU A 6 -31.94 -25.87 -33.45
C LEU A 6 -31.77 -25.35 -32.02
N PHE A 7 -31.16 -26.13 -31.15
CA PHE A 7 -30.68 -25.66 -29.85
C PHE A 7 -29.36 -24.91 -30.10
N PHE A 8 -29.37 -23.59 -29.95
CA PHE A 8 -28.17 -22.78 -29.89
C PHE A 8 -27.55 -22.99 -28.50
N ILE A 9 -26.46 -23.76 -28.42
CA ILE A 9 -25.63 -23.85 -27.22
C ILE A 9 -24.70 -22.64 -27.26
N SER A 10 -25.01 -21.63 -26.46
CA SER A 10 -24.08 -20.52 -26.20
C SER A 10 -22.95 -21.06 -25.33
N LEU A 11 -21.80 -21.36 -25.92
CA LEU A 11 -20.57 -21.64 -25.18
C LEU A 11 -20.16 -20.33 -24.50
N PHE A 12 -20.47 -20.18 -23.21
CA PHE A 12 -19.82 -19.18 -22.38
C PHE A 12 -18.36 -19.58 -22.24
N PHE A 13 -17.48 -18.95 -23.02
CA PHE A 13 -16.06 -18.92 -22.70
C PHE A 13 -15.95 -18.17 -21.37
N TYR A 14 -15.70 -18.92 -20.29
CA TYR A 14 -15.19 -18.34 -19.06
C TYR A 14 -13.79 -17.81 -19.37
N THR A 15 -13.70 -16.50 -19.64
CA THR A 15 -12.44 -15.80 -19.45
C THR A 15 -12.19 -15.79 -17.95
N ILE A 16 -11.15 -16.50 -17.52
CA ILE A 16 -10.57 -16.30 -16.19
C ILE A 16 -9.95 -14.91 -16.26
N ASN A 17 -10.71 -13.90 -15.86
CA ASN A 17 -10.12 -12.62 -15.52
C ASN A 17 -9.47 -12.84 -14.15
N PHE A 18 -8.14 -12.76 -14.09
CA PHE A 18 -7.44 -12.58 -12.84
C PHE A 18 -7.81 -11.19 -12.32
N ALA A 19 -8.95 -11.10 -11.62
CA ALA A 19 -9.28 -9.91 -10.87
C ALA A 19 -8.17 -9.70 -9.84
N GLN A 20 -7.62 -8.49 -9.77
CA GLN A 20 -6.65 -8.12 -8.76
C GLN A 20 -7.26 -8.36 -7.38
N GLU A 21 -6.78 -9.38 -6.68
CA GLU A 21 -7.30 -9.70 -5.35
C GLU A 21 -6.82 -8.64 -4.36
N VAL A 22 -7.75 -8.18 -3.53
CA VAL A 22 -7.49 -7.20 -2.47
C VAL A 22 -8.15 -7.66 -1.17
N LYS A 23 -7.54 -7.32 -0.04
CA LYS A 23 -8.15 -7.48 1.28
C LYS A 23 -8.22 -6.12 1.96
N TRP A 24 -9.32 -5.85 2.64
CA TRP A 24 -9.45 -4.66 3.48
C TRP A 24 -8.99 -4.97 4.91
N MET A 25 -8.18 -4.09 5.45
CA MET A 25 -7.95 -3.94 6.87
C MET A 25 -8.95 -2.91 7.39
N ALA A 26 -10.14 -3.40 7.79
CA ALA A 26 -11.28 -2.57 8.16
C ALA A 26 -11.57 -2.65 9.68
N ILE A 27 -10.58 -2.30 10.50
CA ILE A 27 -10.66 -2.30 11.97
C ILE A 27 -10.02 -1.03 12.55
N GLY A 28 -10.61 -0.47 13.61
CA GLY A 28 -10.13 0.78 14.21
C GLY A 28 -10.47 2.03 13.37
N ASP A 29 -9.82 3.15 13.72
CA ASP A 29 -10.01 4.46 13.06
C ASP A 29 -9.24 4.58 11.74
N LEU A 30 -8.14 3.85 11.57
CA LEU A 30 -7.40 3.78 10.32
C LEU A 30 -7.83 2.53 9.54
N GLN A 31 -8.32 2.73 8.31
CA GLN A 31 -8.67 1.61 7.43
C GLN A 31 -7.95 1.72 6.10
N ASN A 32 -7.46 0.59 5.59
CA ASN A 32 -6.78 0.55 4.30
C ASN A 32 -7.07 -0.75 3.56
N TRP A 33 -6.96 -0.75 2.24
CA TRP A 33 -6.93 -1.96 1.44
C TRP A 33 -5.49 -2.35 1.12
N TYR A 34 -5.27 -3.63 0.87
CA TYR A 34 -3.97 -4.20 0.54
C TYR A 34 -4.09 -5.09 -0.69
N SER A 35 -3.16 -4.92 -1.62
CA SER A 35 -3.10 -5.65 -2.89
C SER A 35 -2.41 -7.00 -2.71
N ALA A 36 -2.95 -8.06 -3.33
CA ALA A 36 -2.27 -9.35 -3.42
C ALA A 36 -0.94 -9.28 -4.18
N ALA A 37 -0.78 -8.29 -5.05
CA ALA A 37 0.47 -8.04 -5.77
C ALA A 37 1.55 -7.32 -4.93
N GLY A 38 1.28 -7.07 -3.65
CA GLY A 38 2.29 -6.58 -2.70
C GLY A 38 2.46 -5.07 -2.62
N CYS A 39 1.76 -4.29 -3.46
CA CYS A 39 1.78 -2.83 -3.43
C CYS A 39 0.43 -2.20 -3.82
N GLU A 40 0.06 -1.11 -3.15
CA GLU A 40 -1.21 -0.38 -3.34
C GLU A 40 -1.07 0.74 -4.38
N ILE A 41 -1.10 0.37 -5.67
CA ILE A 41 -0.89 1.30 -6.78
C ILE A 41 -2.05 2.31 -6.94
N GLU A 42 -1.78 3.40 -7.64
CA GLU A 42 -2.78 4.40 -8.06
C GLU A 42 -3.90 3.75 -8.86
N VAL A 43 -5.15 4.03 -8.50
CA VAL A 43 -6.34 3.46 -9.17
C VAL A 43 -6.39 1.91 -9.09
N GLY A 44 -5.58 1.28 -8.23
CA GLY A 44 -5.39 -0.17 -8.23
C GLY A 44 -6.61 -0.98 -7.78
N ARG A 45 -7.35 -0.52 -6.77
CA ARG A 45 -8.47 -1.32 -6.22
C ARG A 45 -9.70 -1.36 -7.13
N THR A 46 -10.06 -0.26 -7.77
CA THR A 46 -11.32 -0.14 -8.53
C THR A 46 -11.13 0.06 -10.02
N GLY A 47 -9.93 0.41 -10.47
CA GLY A 47 -9.68 0.80 -11.86
C GLY A 47 -10.32 2.14 -12.26
N GLN A 48 -10.98 2.85 -11.33
CA GLN A 48 -11.67 4.11 -11.61
C GLN A 48 -10.81 5.32 -11.29
N VAL A 49 -10.69 6.24 -12.25
CA VAL A 49 -10.00 7.53 -12.03
C VAL A 49 -10.65 8.35 -10.91
N SER A 50 -11.97 8.20 -10.70
CA SER A 50 -12.67 8.84 -9.58
C SER A 50 -12.21 8.35 -8.21
N ASP A 51 -11.53 7.21 -8.14
CA ASP A 51 -10.93 6.63 -6.94
C ASP A 51 -9.40 6.72 -6.95
N GLN A 52 -8.85 7.72 -7.66
CA GLN A 52 -7.41 7.98 -7.67
C GLN A 52 -6.85 8.22 -6.25
N GLN A 53 -7.69 8.67 -5.32
CA GLN A 53 -7.41 8.72 -3.90
C GLN A 53 -8.25 7.68 -3.17
N ASP A 54 -7.60 6.62 -2.68
CA ASP A 54 -8.29 5.46 -2.14
C ASP A 54 -7.42 4.68 -1.14
N GLY A 55 -7.91 4.56 0.08
CA GLY A 55 -7.21 3.92 1.19
C GLY A 55 -6.57 4.90 2.17
N LEU A 56 -5.90 4.35 3.18
CA LEU A 56 -5.43 5.07 4.37
C LEU A 56 -6.47 6.06 4.91
N ARG A 57 -7.71 5.58 5.05
CA ARG A 57 -8.84 6.36 5.54
C ARG A 57 -8.65 6.64 7.02
N PHE A 58 -8.58 7.91 7.38
CA PHE A 58 -8.51 8.32 8.78
C PHE A 58 -9.19 9.68 9.01
N PRO A 59 -10.14 9.77 9.95
CA PRO A 59 -10.81 8.66 10.63
C PRO A 59 -11.81 7.96 9.70
N ALA A 60 -11.72 6.64 9.58
CA ALA A 60 -12.45 5.84 8.59
C ALA A 60 -13.97 5.76 8.81
N PHE A 61 -14.46 6.18 9.97
CA PHE A 61 -15.90 6.26 10.25
C PHE A 61 -16.60 7.38 9.47
N TYR A 62 -15.85 8.37 8.98
CA TYR A 62 -16.39 9.36 8.06
C TYR A 62 -16.07 8.97 6.62
N ARG A 63 -17.00 9.28 5.73
CA ARG A 63 -16.80 9.06 4.30
C ARG A 63 -15.68 9.97 3.79
N VAL A 64 -15.04 9.54 2.70
CA VAL A 64 -14.11 10.34 1.90
C VAL A 64 -12.91 10.91 2.67
N GLN A 65 -12.43 10.17 3.68
CA GLN A 65 -11.25 10.53 4.47
C GLN A 65 -9.96 9.83 3.97
N ASP A 66 -9.93 9.38 2.73
CA ASP A 66 -8.81 8.64 2.12
C ASP A 66 -7.55 9.51 2.01
N ASN A 67 -6.37 8.99 2.35
CA ASN A 67 -5.11 9.77 2.36
C ASN A 67 -4.02 9.21 1.42
N GLN A 68 -4.38 8.27 0.54
CA GLN A 68 -3.45 7.56 -0.32
C GLN A 68 -3.76 7.82 -1.79
N ALA A 69 -2.78 8.28 -2.57
CA ALA A 69 -2.87 8.27 -4.02
C ALA A 69 -2.25 7.00 -4.60
N ALA A 70 -1.01 6.69 -4.20
CA ALA A 70 -0.33 5.48 -4.64
C ALA A 70 0.77 5.06 -3.65
N LYS A 71 1.16 3.79 -3.76
CA LYS A 71 2.46 3.32 -3.34
C LYS A 71 3.19 2.72 -4.54
N GLY A 72 4.51 2.75 -4.47
CA GLY A 72 5.39 2.07 -5.41
C GLY A 72 6.38 1.19 -4.66
N LEU A 73 6.70 0.04 -5.26
CA LEU A 73 7.71 -0.89 -4.78
C LEU A 73 8.67 -1.15 -5.93
N TRP A 74 9.98 -1.00 -5.69
CA TRP A 74 11.02 -1.46 -6.59
C TRP A 74 12.00 -2.34 -5.83
N LEU A 75 12.32 -3.48 -6.43
CA LEU A 75 13.36 -4.38 -5.95
C LEU A 75 14.46 -4.45 -7.01
N GLY A 76 15.66 -4.04 -6.63
CA GLY A 76 16.80 -3.93 -7.54
C GLY A 76 17.95 -4.84 -7.11
N ALA A 77 18.69 -5.37 -8.08
CA ALA A 77 19.95 -6.06 -7.87
C ALA A 77 20.95 -5.72 -8.97
N LYS A 78 22.24 -5.88 -8.68
CA LYS A 78 23.34 -5.71 -9.63
C LYS A 78 23.74 -7.06 -10.23
N ASN A 79 24.36 -7.01 -11.41
CA ASN A 79 25.01 -8.16 -12.07
C ASN A 79 24.07 -9.38 -12.20
N PHE A 80 22.83 -9.13 -12.61
CA PHE A 80 21.76 -10.12 -12.64
C PHE A 80 21.72 -10.85 -14.00
N HIS A 81 21.68 -12.17 -13.96
CA HIS A 81 21.42 -12.98 -15.15
C HIS A 81 19.92 -13.27 -15.28
N ASP A 82 19.31 -12.87 -16.39
CA ASP A 82 17.89 -13.16 -16.66
C ASP A 82 17.76 -14.50 -17.42
N PRO A 83 17.18 -15.53 -16.79
CA PRO A 83 17.12 -16.88 -17.35
C PRO A 83 16.14 -17.01 -18.53
N ILE A 84 15.18 -16.09 -18.67
CA ILE A 84 14.16 -16.16 -19.73
C ILE A 84 14.72 -15.65 -21.05
N VAL A 85 15.39 -14.49 -21.01
CA VAL A 85 16.02 -13.91 -22.20
C VAL A 85 17.48 -14.33 -22.39
N SER A 86 18.04 -15.06 -21.41
CA SER A 86 19.43 -15.55 -21.40
C SER A 86 20.44 -14.42 -21.58
N LYS A 87 20.30 -13.35 -20.77
CA LYS A 87 21.13 -12.14 -20.87
C LYS A 87 21.53 -11.61 -19.50
N ASP A 88 22.76 -11.10 -19.40
CA ASP A 88 23.25 -10.40 -18.22
C ASP A 88 22.85 -8.92 -18.24
N TYR A 89 22.43 -8.43 -17.08
CA TYR A 89 22.08 -7.04 -16.83
C TYR A 89 22.97 -6.49 -15.72
N GLU A 90 23.58 -5.32 -15.96
CA GLU A 90 24.34 -4.61 -14.91
C GLU A 90 23.44 -4.25 -13.73
N TYR A 91 22.19 -3.84 -14.02
CA TYR A 91 21.13 -3.60 -13.05
C TYR A 91 19.84 -4.24 -13.55
N LYS A 92 19.19 -5.02 -12.70
CA LYS A 92 17.83 -5.53 -12.92
C LYS A 92 16.93 -4.98 -11.82
N VAL A 93 15.76 -4.51 -12.22
CA VAL A 93 14.73 -4.01 -11.33
C VAL A 93 13.40 -4.65 -11.71
N VAL A 94 12.62 -5.01 -10.69
CA VAL A 94 11.20 -5.36 -10.82
C VAL A 94 10.38 -4.42 -9.95
N HIS A 95 9.13 -4.17 -10.32
CA HIS A 95 8.34 -3.17 -9.65
C HIS A 95 6.84 -3.45 -9.62
N ALA A 96 6.19 -2.84 -8.63
CA ALA A 96 4.75 -2.71 -8.55
C ALA A 96 4.40 -1.25 -8.24
N GLY A 97 3.76 -0.57 -9.19
CA GLY A 97 3.35 0.83 -9.07
C GLY A 97 4.29 1.82 -9.79
N PRO A 98 4.06 3.14 -9.64
CA PRO A 98 2.92 3.71 -8.93
C PRO A 98 1.61 3.56 -9.70
N ARG A 99 1.64 3.33 -11.02
CA ARG A 99 0.43 3.13 -11.87
C ARG A 99 0.37 1.80 -12.60
N HIS A 100 1.52 1.17 -12.83
CA HIS A 100 1.62 -0.07 -13.59
C HIS A 100 1.79 -1.25 -12.64
N LEU A 101 1.21 -2.39 -13.02
CA LEU A 101 1.34 -3.62 -12.28
C LEU A 101 1.37 -4.78 -13.27
N ASP A 102 2.43 -5.59 -13.21
CA ASP A 102 2.54 -6.84 -13.97
C ASP A 102 2.52 -8.02 -12.99
N ILE A 103 1.33 -8.59 -12.82
CA ILE A 103 1.08 -9.73 -11.92
C ILE A 103 1.43 -11.09 -12.51
N GLU A 104 1.85 -11.12 -13.78
CA GLU A 104 2.19 -12.36 -14.48
C GLU A 104 3.71 -12.54 -14.58
N ASN A 105 4.47 -11.44 -14.71
CA ASN A 105 5.89 -11.49 -15.01
C ASN A 105 6.79 -10.70 -14.05
N GLU A 106 6.27 -9.82 -13.18
CA GLU A 106 7.11 -9.04 -12.26
C GLU A 106 6.81 -9.30 -10.80
N THR A 107 5.58 -9.06 -10.35
CA THR A 107 5.14 -9.23 -8.96
C THR A 107 3.95 -10.18 -8.91
N ILE A 108 4.25 -11.47 -8.85
CA ILE A 108 3.33 -12.58 -9.09
C ILE A 108 2.69 -13.00 -7.75
N PRO A 109 1.41 -12.71 -7.51
CA PRO A 109 0.75 -13.05 -6.25
C PRO A 109 0.72 -14.55 -6.02
N LYS A 110 1.07 -14.99 -4.81
CA LYS A 110 0.93 -16.39 -4.36
C LYS A 110 -0.21 -16.55 -3.37
N GLU A 111 -0.29 -15.63 -2.41
CA GLU A 111 -1.25 -15.73 -1.32
C GLU A 111 -1.61 -14.34 -0.80
N ILE A 112 -2.89 -14.15 -0.45
CA ILE A 112 -3.32 -13.10 0.45
C ILE A 112 -4.42 -13.65 1.37
N SER A 113 -4.31 -13.45 2.68
CA SER A 113 -5.28 -13.93 3.65
C SER A 113 -5.42 -12.95 4.81
N LEU A 114 -6.64 -12.77 5.31
CA LEU A 114 -6.98 -11.97 6.46
C LEU A 114 -7.26 -12.87 7.67
N TYR A 115 -6.41 -12.75 8.68
CA TYR A 115 -6.56 -13.39 9.97
C TYR A 115 -7.18 -12.40 10.96
N GLY A 116 -8.02 -12.90 11.85
CA GLY A 116 -8.59 -12.13 12.94
C GLY A 116 -8.48 -12.86 14.27
N ARG A 117 -8.24 -12.12 15.35
CA ARG A 117 -8.29 -12.73 16.71
C ARG A 117 -9.68 -13.27 17.03
N TYR A 118 -10.68 -12.67 16.40
CA TYR A 118 -12.09 -13.00 16.42
C TYR A 118 -12.71 -12.58 15.07
N GLY A 119 -13.83 -13.18 14.69
CA GLY A 119 -14.58 -12.76 13.49
C GLY A 119 -15.17 -11.34 13.63
N HIS A 120 -15.56 -10.71 12.53
CA HIS A 120 -16.19 -9.38 12.58
C HIS A 120 -17.52 -9.42 13.37
N PRO A 121 -17.87 -8.35 14.10
CA PRO A 121 -19.17 -8.26 14.74
C PRO A 121 -20.26 -8.07 13.68
N ASN A 122 -21.38 -8.80 13.84
CA ASN A 122 -22.58 -8.59 13.04
C ASN A 122 -23.58 -7.75 13.84
N VAL A 123 -23.71 -6.48 13.46
CA VAL A 123 -24.62 -5.53 14.12
C VAL A 123 -25.74 -5.19 13.16
N PHE A 124 -26.98 -5.33 13.62
CA PHE A 124 -28.18 -5.02 12.85
C PHE A 124 -29.01 -3.97 13.57
N VAL A 125 -29.56 -3.02 12.81
CA VAL A 125 -30.52 -2.01 13.26
C VAL A 125 -31.76 -2.15 12.40
N ASP A 126 -32.91 -2.39 13.02
CA ASP A 126 -34.20 -2.61 12.33
C ASP A 126 -34.19 -3.72 11.26
N GLY A 127 -33.27 -4.69 11.40
CA GLY A 127 -33.09 -5.81 10.46
C GLY A 127 -32.06 -5.56 9.37
N ASP A 128 -31.55 -4.34 9.24
CA ASP A 128 -30.53 -3.98 8.27
C ASP A 128 -29.12 -3.98 8.90
N PRO A 129 -28.07 -4.43 8.18
CA PRO A 129 -26.69 -4.34 8.66
C PRO A 129 -26.31 -2.89 8.99
N ALA A 130 -25.77 -2.65 10.18
CA ALA A 130 -25.37 -1.32 10.63
C ALA A 130 -24.07 -0.83 9.96
N THR A 131 -23.28 -1.74 9.37
CA THR A 131 -22.00 -1.44 8.74
C THR A 131 -21.76 -2.37 7.53
N ASN A 132 -20.77 -2.03 6.71
CA ASN A 132 -20.32 -2.87 5.60
C ASN A 132 -19.24 -3.89 6.01
N LEU A 133 -18.99 -4.11 7.31
CA LEU A 133 -17.94 -5.01 7.78
C LEU A 133 -18.14 -6.46 7.31
N GLN A 134 -19.38 -6.89 7.08
CA GLN A 134 -19.69 -8.19 6.49
C GLN A 134 -19.07 -8.40 5.09
N TYR A 135 -18.70 -7.31 4.40
CA TYR A 135 -18.05 -7.34 3.09
C TYR A 135 -16.59 -6.92 3.16
N LEU A 136 -16.25 -5.96 4.02
CA LEU A 136 -14.90 -5.40 4.11
C LEU A 136 -13.98 -6.23 5.03
N ASP A 137 -14.47 -6.70 6.17
CA ASP A 137 -13.69 -7.44 7.17
C ASP A 137 -13.98 -8.94 7.08
N ASN A 138 -13.77 -9.50 5.88
CA ASN A 138 -13.99 -10.93 5.65
C ASN A 138 -12.77 -11.75 6.13
N VAL A 139 -12.82 -12.15 7.41
CA VAL A 139 -11.78 -12.96 8.07
C VAL A 139 -11.77 -14.38 7.50
N ASP A 140 -10.65 -14.77 6.88
CA ASP A 140 -10.43 -16.10 6.32
C ASP A 140 -10.14 -17.13 7.42
N GLU A 141 -9.36 -16.75 8.43
CA GLU A 141 -8.99 -17.61 9.55
C GLU A 141 -9.06 -16.87 10.90
N VAL A 142 -9.64 -17.54 11.90
CA VAL A 142 -9.68 -17.04 13.27
C VAL A 142 -8.58 -17.70 14.08
N ASP A 143 -7.64 -16.88 14.56
CA ASP A 143 -6.53 -17.30 15.42
C ASP A 143 -6.59 -16.50 16.75
N PRO A 144 -7.12 -17.09 17.83
CA PRO A 144 -7.27 -16.42 19.12
C PRO A 144 -5.95 -15.94 19.76
N ASP A 145 -4.81 -16.49 19.35
CA ASP A 145 -3.50 -16.20 19.92
C ASP A 145 -2.77 -15.06 19.18
N LEU A 146 -3.41 -14.43 18.18
CA LEU A 146 -2.81 -13.32 17.45
C LEU A 146 -2.42 -12.15 18.37
N PRO A 147 -1.22 -11.56 18.21
CA PRO A 147 -0.79 -10.39 18.97
C PRO A 147 -1.55 -9.11 18.59
N ALA A 148 -2.14 -9.07 17.40
CA ALA A 148 -3.00 -7.99 16.91
C ALA A 148 -4.46 -8.45 16.77
N ASP A 149 -5.38 -7.52 16.53
CA ASP A 149 -6.81 -7.87 16.33
C ASP A 149 -7.08 -8.34 14.90
N ARG A 150 -6.31 -7.83 13.93
CA ARG A 150 -6.30 -8.28 12.54
C ARG A 150 -4.86 -8.39 12.03
N LYS A 151 -4.63 -9.36 11.15
CA LYS A 151 -3.37 -9.60 10.46
C LYS A 151 -3.66 -9.95 9.00
N ILE A 152 -3.15 -9.19 8.03
CA ILE A 152 -3.09 -9.62 6.64
C ILE A 152 -1.74 -10.29 6.41
N TYR A 153 -1.76 -11.47 5.81
CA TYR A 153 -0.59 -12.19 5.35
C TYR A 153 -0.61 -12.22 3.83
N ASN A 154 0.48 -11.78 3.19
CA ASN A 154 0.58 -11.67 1.74
C ASN A 154 1.94 -12.19 1.27
N VAL A 155 1.92 -13.10 0.30
CA VAL A 155 3.12 -13.67 -0.31
C VAL A 155 3.11 -13.38 -1.80
N VAL A 156 4.22 -12.86 -2.31
CA VAL A 156 4.40 -12.47 -3.71
C VAL A 156 5.74 -12.99 -4.20
N GLN A 157 5.73 -13.74 -5.29
CA GLN A 157 6.96 -14.10 -5.99
C GLN A 157 7.35 -12.99 -6.96
N THR A 158 8.65 -12.79 -7.17
CA THR A 158 9.14 -11.84 -8.16
C THR A 158 10.06 -12.49 -9.17
N SER A 159 10.14 -11.91 -10.38
CA SER A 159 10.97 -12.44 -11.47
C SER A 159 12.47 -12.26 -11.27
N ILE A 160 12.90 -11.59 -10.19
CA ILE A 160 14.31 -11.56 -9.78
C ILE A 160 14.69 -12.68 -8.80
N GLY A 161 13.81 -13.64 -8.55
CA GLY A 161 14.12 -14.75 -7.63
C GLY A 161 13.87 -14.45 -6.16
N VAL A 162 13.12 -13.39 -5.84
CA VAL A 162 12.79 -13.00 -4.46
C VAL A 162 11.31 -13.28 -4.19
N GLU A 163 11.06 -14.06 -3.14
CA GLU A 163 9.74 -14.14 -2.50
C GLU A 163 9.63 -13.05 -1.43
N MET A 164 8.70 -12.13 -1.63
CA MET A 164 8.33 -11.12 -0.65
C MET A 164 7.16 -11.63 0.18
N GLN A 165 7.38 -11.77 1.47
CA GLN A 165 6.33 -11.95 2.47
C GLN A 165 6.08 -10.61 3.15
N ARG A 166 4.82 -10.16 3.11
CA ARG A 166 4.35 -8.94 3.75
C ARG A 166 3.27 -9.29 4.77
N THR A 167 3.54 -8.97 6.04
CA THR A 167 2.57 -9.13 7.13
C THR A 167 2.13 -7.76 7.63
N ILE A 168 0.82 -7.49 7.63
CA ILE A 168 0.25 -6.23 8.11
C ILE A 168 -0.60 -6.46 9.34
N TYR A 169 -0.31 -5.77 10.44
CA TYR A 169 -1.04 -5.85 11.70
C TYR A 169 -1.86 -4.58 11.95
N ALA A 170 -3.06 -4.76 12.50
CA ALA A 170 -3.93 -3.66 12.95
C ALA A 170 -4.59 -3.95 14.29
N PHE A 171 -4.88 -2.89 15.02
CA PHE A 171 -5.41 -2.92 16.38
C PHE A 171 -6.69 -2.10 16.48
N SER A 172 -7.62 -2.55 17.31
CA SER A 172 -8.85 -1.83 17.66
C SER A 172 -8.76 -1.06 18.98
N HIS A 173 -7.65 -1.21 19.71
CA HIS A 173 -7.43 -0.50 20.96
C HIS A 173 -7.37 1.01 20.70
N PRO A 174 -8.06 1.87 21.48
CA PRO A 174 -8.12 3.32 21.22
C PRO A 174 -6.75 4.02 21.13
N GLU A 175 -5.74 3.49 21.81
CA GLU A 175 -4.36 4.02 21.78
C GLU A 175 -3.54 3.54 20.56
N HIS A 176 -4.06 2.59 19.78
CA HIS A 176 -3.33 1.90 18.71
C HIS A 176 -4.11 1.80 17.39
N GLN A 177 -5.25 2.48 17.28
CA GLN A 177 -6.18 2.35 16.15
C GLN A 177 -5.90 3.29 14.97
N ASN A 178 -4.76 3.99 14.98
CA ASN A 178 -4.38 5.01 13.98
C ASN A 178 -3.09 4.67 13.21
N TYR A 179 -2.62 3.43 13.28
CA TYR A 179 -1.47 2.95 12.51
C TYR A 179 -1.61 1.46 12.15
N HIS A 180 -0.90 1.04 11.11
CA HIS A 180 -0.68 -0.36 10.80
C HIS A 180 0.82 -0.66 10.87
N ILE A 181 1.18 -1.80 11.45
CA ILE A 181 2.57 -2.28 11.45
C ILE A 181 2.74 -3.19 10.24
N GLN A 182 3.72 -2.91 9.40
CA GLN A 182 4.01 -3.70 8.21
C GLN A 182 5.40 -4.31 8.35
N GLU A 183 5.46 -5.63 8.29
CA GLU A 183 6.69 -6.41 8.26
C GLU A 183 6.90 -6.93 6.84
N TYR A 184 8.11 -6.76 6.33
CA TYR A 184 8.53 -7.28 5.04
C TYR A 184 9.70 -8.23 5.25
N VAL A 185 9.58 -9.45 4.72
CA VAL A 185 10.67 -10.43 4.64
C VAL A 185 10.92 -10.75 3.19
N PHE A 186 12.15 -10.53 2.73
CA PHE A 186 12.57 -10.81 1.36
C PHE A 186 13.48 -12.04 1.36
N THR A 187 13.01 -13.12 0.75
CA THR A 187 13.76 -14.38 0.65
C THR A 187 14.20 -14.60 -0.78
N ASN A 188 15.52 -14.63 -1.02
CA ASN A 188 16.05 -15.09 -2.30
C ASN A 188 15.90 -16.61 -2.39
N ASN A 189 14.89 -17.07 -3.14
CA ASN A 189 14.59 -18.48 -3.37
C ASN A 189 14.97 -18.95 -4.78
N GLY A 190 15.48 -18.05 -5.63
CA GLY A 190 15.87 -18.33 -7.01
C GLY A 190 14.71 -18.66 -7.96
N CYS A 191 13.46 -18.62 -7.51
CA CYS A 191 12.29 -18.94 -8.34
C CYS A 191 11.88 -17.73 -9.19
N TYR A 192 11.80 -17.88 -10.51
CA TYR A 192 11.35 -16.80 -11.39
C TYR A 192 9.82 -16.63 -11.38
N ASP A 193 9.10 -17.74 -11.23
CA ASP A 193 7.63 -17.80 -11.25
C ASP A 193 7.06 -18.39 -9.94
N ALA A 194 5.76 -18.18 -9.72
CA ALA A 194 5.08 -18.55 -8.47
C ALA A 194 5.16 -20.04 -8.10
N ASP A 195 5.15 -20.91 -9.12
CA ASP A 195 5.22 -22.37 -8.98
C ASP A 195 6.67 -22.88 -8.97
N CYS A 196 7.65 -21.99 -9.15
CA CYS A 196 9.07 -22.31 -9.31
C CYS A 196 9.36 -23.30 -10.46
N ASN A 197 8.56 -23.25 -11.54
CA ASN A 197 8.81 -24.05 -12.75
C ASN A 197 10.12 -23.61 -13.43
N THR A 198 10.42 -22.31 -13.34
CA THR A 198 11.68 -21.72 -13.73
C THR A 198 12.42 -21.26 -12.48
N SER A 199 13.66 -21.73 -12.29
CA SER A 199 14.52 -21.32 -11.19
C SER A 199 15.97 -21.12 -11.64
N TYR A 200 16.68 -20.26 -10.92
CA TYR A 200 18.08 -19.98 -11.15
C TYR A 200 18.76 -19.57 -9.84
N GLU A 201 19.86 -20.25 -9.52
CA GLU A 201 20.65 -20.01 -8.32
C GLU A 201 21.62 -18.84 -8.54
N GLN A 202 21.32 -17.69 -7.95
CA GLN A 202 22.24 -16.55 -7.92
C GLN A 202 22.15 -15.77 -6.62
N THR A 203 23.27 -15.19 -6.19
CA THR A 203 23.27 -14.19 -5.12
C THR A 203 22.88 -12.85 -5.72
N LEU A 204 21.89 -12.18 -5.14
CA LEU A 204 21.47 -10.84 -5.55
C LEU A 204 22.42 -9.79 -4.97
N GLU A 205 23.45 -9.45 -5.73
CA GLU A 205 24.45 -8.47 -5.30
C GLU A 205 23.83 -7.07 -5.19
N GLY A 206 24.06 -6.41 -4.05
CA GLY A 206 23.54 -5.06 -3.82
C GLY A 206 22.02 -4.97 -3.88
N PHE A 207 21.34 -6.02 -3.40
CA PHE A 207 19.88 -6.04 -3.33
C PHE A 207 19.35 -4.81 -2.59
N GLN A 208 18.46 -4.06 -3.24
CA GLN A 208 17.88 -2.83 -2.72
C GLN A 208 16.37 -2.91 -2.78
N VAL A 209 15.75 -2.53 -1.66
CA VAL A 209 14.31 -2.30 -1.57
C VAL A 209 14.07 -0.80 -1.61
N TYR A 210 13.15 -0.35 -2.45
CA TYR A 210 12.67 1.01 -2.49
C TYR A 210 11.15 1.04 -2.40
N LEU A 211 10.65 1.80 -1.43
CA LEU A 211 9.23 2.03 -1.20
C LEU A 211 8.96 3.51 -1.44
N GLN A 212 8.11 3.81 -2.42
CA GLN A 212 7.57 5.14 -2.65
C GLN A 212 6.22 5.25 -1.96
N TYR A 213 6.04 6.34 -1.24
CA TYR A 213 4.79 6.68 -0.58
C TYR A 213 4.24 7.96 -1.17
N ARG A 214 3.22 7.83 -2.01
CA ARG A 214 2.58 8.97 -2.65
C ARG A 214 1.23 9.23 -2.00
N TYR A 215 1.24 10.21 -1.11
CA TYR A 215 0.05 10.60 -0.37
C TYR A 215 -0.67 11.78 -1.04
N ALA A 216 -1.99 11.74 -0.97
CA ALA A 216 -2.88 12.86 -1.26
C ALA A 216 -3.78 12.99 -0.03
N ILE A 217 -3.84 14.16 0.59
CA ILE A 217 -4.39 14.29 1.94
C ILE A 217 -5.89 14.57 1.86
N SER A 218 -6.67 13.63 2.39
CA SER A 218 -8.13 13.58 2.43
C SER A 218 -8.87 13.81 1.11
N ARG A 219 -9.71 12.83 0.76
CA ARG A 219 -10.48 12.84 -0.48
C ARG A 219 -11.63 13.86 -0.44
N GLU A 220 -12.04 14.28 0.75
CA GLU A 220 -13.25 15.05 0.99
C GLU A 220 -13.35 16.31 0.13
N GLY A 221 -12.30 17.13 0.09
CA GLY A 221 -12.32 18.38 -0.67
C GLY A 221 -12.02 18.25 -2.17
N MET A 222 -11.71 17.04 -2.63
CA MET A 222 -11.18 16.81 -3.97
C MET A 222 -12.26 16.76 -5.05
N VAL A 223 -11.85 16.85 -6.30
CA VAL A 223 -12.71 17.02 -7.49
C VAL A 223 -13.80 15.96 -7.67
N TYR A 224 -13.61 14.74 -7.14
CA TYR A 224 -14.54 13.63 -7.30
C TYR A 224 -15.58 13.53 -6.18
N ASP A 225 -15.45 14.36 -5.14
CA ASP A 225 -16.36 14.39 -4.00
C ASP A 225 -16.75 15.84 -3.70
N GLY A 226 -15.97 16.56 -2.90
CA GLY A 226 -16.29 17.93 -2.48
C GLY A 226 -16.18 18.99 -3.57
N GLY A 227 -15.19 18.86 -4.45
CA GLY A 227 -15.02 19.74 -5.61
C GLY A 227 -14.63 21.19 -5.29
N TRP A 228 -14.09 21.49 -4.10
CA TRP A 228 -13.63 22.83 -3.74
C TRP A 228 -12.11 23.01 -3.79
N LEU A 229 -11.35 21.93 -3.95
CA LEU A 229 -9.91 21.96 -4.16
C LEU A 229 -9.56 21.76 -5.66
N PRO A 230 -8.41 22.27 -6.11
CA PRO A 230 -7.92 22.02 -7.47
C PRO A 230 -7.85 20.53 -7.81
N GLN A 231 -8.10 20.18 -9.07
CA GLN A 231 -8.16 18.79 -9.52
C GLN A 231 -6.91 17.98 -9.19
N SER A 232 -5.73 18.58 -9.36
CA SER A 232 -4.44 17.93 -9.16
C SER A 232 -4.08 17.64 -7.70
N ALA A 233 -4.82 18.23 -6.75
CA ALA A 233 -4.71 17.84 -5.35
C ALA A 233 -5.15 16.39 -5.10
N ALA A 234 -6.02 15.82 -5.95
CA ALA A 234 -6.49 14.44 -5.85
C ALA A 234 -5.38 13.38 -6.03
N TRP A 235 -4.27 13.74 -6.67
CA TRP A 235 -3.08 12.88 -6.79
C TRP A 235 -1.86 13.43 -6.03
N GLY A 236 -2.10 14.38 -5.12
CA GLY A 236 -1.07 14.88 -4.21
C GLY A 236 -0.12 15.91 -4.82
N HIS A 237 -0.48 16.60 -5.91
CA HIS A 237 0.40 17.60 -6.53
C HIS A 237 0.88 18.72 -5.58
N ASN A 238 0.08 19.07 -4.57
CA ASN A 238 0.42 20.05 -3.53
C ASN A 238 0.78 19.43 -2.18
N THR A 239 0.95 18.10 -2.11
CA THR A 239 1.34 17.43 -0.87
C THR A 239 2.75 17.87 -0.48
N MET A 240 2.90 18.33 0.75
CA MET A 240 4.22 18.60 1.33
C MET A 240 4.71 17.33 2.01
N ASN A 241 5.98 17.00 1.81
CA ASN A 241 6.66 15.91 2.49
C ASN A 241 7.73 16.50 3.43
N ASP A 242 7.82 15.96 4.63
CA ASP A 242 8.93 16.19 5.53
C ASP A 242 9.54 14.84 5.92
N VAL A 243 10.87 14.83 5.99
CA VAL A 243 11.70 13.64 6.12
C VAL A 243 12.57 13.83 7.35
N ILE A 244 12.52 12.86 8.26
CA ILE A 244 13.31 12.86 9.49
C ILE A 244 14.22 11.63 9.54
N GLY A 245 15.41 11.83 10.09
CA GLY A 245 16.36 10.75 10.35
C GLY A 245 17.11 10.23 9.13
N GLU A 246 17.22 11.02 8.04
CA GLU A 246 17.94 10.62 6.82
C GLU A 246 19.44 10.43 7.05
N ASN A 247 20.02 11.15 8.02
CA ASN A 247 21.44 11.04 8.39
C ASN A 247 21.57 10.65 9.87
N PRO A 248 21.38 9.36 10.22
CA PRO A 248 21.46 8.88 11.62
C PRO A 248 22.75 9.25 12.34
N ASP A 249 23.88 9.28 11.62
CA ASP A 249 25.20 9.60 12.16
C ASP A 249 25.45 11.12 12.29
N ALA A 250 24.59 11.95 11.69
CA ALA A 250 24.67 13.41 11.76
C ALA A 250 23.26 14.04 11.83
N PRO A 251 22.50 13.82 12.92
CA PRO A 251 21.13 14.30 13.02
C PRO A 251 21.04 15.82 12.95
N SER A 252 20.01 16.30 12.26
CA SER A 252 19.63 17.70 12.19
C SER A 252 18.81 18.13 13.42
N GLY A 253 18.62 19.45 13.59
CA GLY A 253 17.78 19.97 14.68
C GLY A 253 16.29 19.63 14.58
N ASN A 254 15.81 19.16 13.42
CA ASN A 254 14.42 18.79 13.21
C ASN A 254 14.17 17.29 13.42
N ASP A 255 15.22 16.48 13.55
CA ASP A 255 15.09 15.04 13.72
C ASP A 255 14.49 14.69 15.07
N GLN A 256 13.72 13.60 15.08
CA GLN A 256 13.01 13.11 16.25
C GLN A 256 13.65 11.79 16.71
N TYR A 257 13.46 11.46 17.99
CA TYR A 257 14.04 10.28 18.63
C TYR A 257 12.94 9.50 19.36
N TYR A 258 13.10 8.18 19.41
CA TYR A 258 12.34 7.34 20.32
C TYR A 258 12.80 7.57 21.77
N ASP A 259 12.01 7.09 22.74
CA ASP A 259 12.30 7.23 24.16
C ASP A 259 13.64 6.59 24.59
N ASP A 260 14.14 5.62 23.81
CA ASP A 260 15.43 4.96 24.03
C ASP A 260 16.63 5.73 23.43
N GLY A 261 16.37 6.87 22.81
CA GLY A 261 17.38 7.74 22.18
C GLY A 261 17.76 7.33 20.76
N THR A 262 17.15 6.28 20.19
CA THR A 262 17.36 5.93 18.78
C THR A 262 16.63 6.91 17.87
N ILE A 263 17.24 7.26 16.73
CA ILE A 263 16.65 8.24 15.80
C ILE A 263 15.45 7.64 15.07
N ILE A 264 14.39 8.44 14.93
CA ILE A 264 13.23 8.09 14.12
C ILE A 264 13.59 8.33 12.67
N ARG A 265 13.47 7.26 11.87
CA ARG A 265 13.53 7.33 10.42
C ARG A 265 12.07 7.31 9.96
N GLY A 266 11.54 8.45 9.53
CA GLY A 266 10.25 8.47 8.86
C GLY A 266 10.08 9.59 7.84
N MET A 267 8.97 9.51 7.11
CA MET A 267 8.42 10.65 6.39
C MET A 267 6.97 10.85 6.78
N TYR A 268 6.53 12.10 6.75
CA TYR A 268 5.13 12.44 6.90
C TYR A 268 4.75 13.55 5.94
N SER A 269 3.46 13.61 5.63
CA SER A 269 2.90 14.41 4.57
C SER A 269 1.63 15.11 5.01
N TRP A 270 1.43 16.33 4.50
CA TRP A 270 0.26 17.15 4.76
C TRP A 270 -0.15 17.95 3.53
N HIS A 271 -1.37 18.48 3.56
CA HIS A 271 -1.92 19.25 2.46
C HIS A 271 -1.26 20.64 2.39
N GLY A 272 -0.46 20.87 1.36
CA GLY A 272 0.26 22.12 1.13
C GLY A 272 -0.48 23.13 0.27
N TYR A 273 0.22 24.24 -0.02
CA TYR A 273 -0.27 25.25 -0.93
C TYR A 273 -0.36 24.74 -2.37
N HIS A 274 -1.47 25.03 -3.04
CA HIS A 274 -1.67 24.69 -4.45
C HIS A 274 -1.71 25.96 -5.30
N SER A 275 -0.90 26.04 -6.36
CA SER A 275 -0.77 27.26 -7.20
C SER A 275 -2.08 27.70 -7.85
N ASP A 276 -2.94 26.74 -8.18
CA ASP A 276 -4.25 27.01 -8.80
C ASP A 276 -5.37 27.28 -7.78
N ALA A 277 -5.09 27.24 -6.48
CA ALA A 277 -6.08 27.61 -5.48
C ALA A 277 -6.27 29.13 -5.45
N SER A 278 -7.52 29.59 -5.39
CA SER A 278 -7.87 31.02 -5.32
C SER A 278 -7.87 31.60 -3.90
N PHE A 279 -7.50 30.78 -2.90
CA PHE A 279 -7.52 31.09 -1.48
C PHE A 279 -6.37 30.34 -0.76
N ASP A 280 -6.14 30.63 0.52
CA ASP A 280 -5.24 29.83 1.35
C ASP A 280 -5.84 28.44 1.55
N ASN A 281 -5.31 27.46 0.80
CA ASN A 281 -5.84 26.12 0.78
C ASN A 281 -5.18 25.17 1.79
N ILE A 282 -4.30 25.64 2.70
CA ILE A 282 -3.71 24.78 3.74
C ILE A 282 -4.82 24.15 4.60
N GLY A 283 -4.75 22.84 4.81
CA GLY A 283 -5.78 22.08 5.53
C GLY A 283 -7.09 21.90 4.75
N GLY A 284 -7.14 22.36 3.49
CA GLY A 284 -8.27 22.20 2.58
C GLY A 284 -9.59 22.79 3.09
N PRO A 285 -9.64 24.06 3.58
CA PRO A 285 -10.88 24.65 4.07
C PRO A 285 -11.94 24.68 2.97
N ASN A 286 -13.16 24.32 3.32
CA ASN A 286 -14.34 24.47 2.47
C ASN A 286 -14.72 25.96 2.35
N SER A 287 -13.86 26.75 1.71
CA SER A 287 -14.04 28.20 1.52
C SER A 287 -15.29 28.58 0.73
N PRO A 288 -15.79 27.78 -0.23
CA PRO A 288 -17.09 28.04 -0.86
C PRO A 288 -18.28 27.82 0.09
N GLY A 289 -18.07 27.10 1.19
CA GLY A 289 -19.10 26.70 2.16
C GLY A 289 -18.80 27.19 3.57
N GLU A 290 -18.83 26.26 4.53
CA GLU A 290 -18.79 26.57 5.97
C GLU A 290 -17.38 26.72 6.56
N GLY A 291 -16.34 26.53 5.75
CA GLY A 291 -14.95 26.74 6.15
C GLY A 291 -14.33 25.62 6.99
N HIS A 292 -15.02 24.49 7.18
CA HIS A 292 -14.42 23.32 7.83
C HIS A 292 -13.23 22.79 7.02
N LEU A 293 -12.25 22.19 7.71
CA LEU A 293 -11.05 21.67 7.07
C LEU A 293 -11.34 20.28 6.49
N GLY A 294 -11.28 20.18 5.16
CA GLY A 294 -11.46 18.91 4.45
C GLY A 294 -10.19 18.06 4.36
N ALA A 295 -9.01 18.62 4.68
CA ALA A 295 -7.71 17.95 4.57
C ALA A 295 -6.79 18.25 5.78
N ALA A 296 -7.33 18.07 6.99
CA ALA A 296 -6.63 18.33 8.25
C ALA A 296 -5.63 17.24 8.68
N GLN A 297 -5.55 16.14 7.93
CA GLN A 297 -4.78 14.95 8.28
C GLN A 297 -3.27 15.16 8.05
N PHE A 298 -2.50 14.41 8.84
CA PHE A 298 -1.10 14.13 8.59
C PHE A 298 -0.97 12.61 8.42
N VAL A 299 -0.32 12.17 7.36
CA VAL A 299 -0.11 10.75 7.04
C VAL A 299 1.37 10.50 6.86
N GLY A 300 1.85 9.34 7.25
CA GLY A 300 3.27 9.05 7.14
C GLY A 300 3.60 7.59 7.40
N VAL A 301 4.90 7.34 7.40
CA VAL A 301 5.49 6.04 7.65
C VAL A 301 6.78 6.23 8.44
N THR A 302 7.08 5.26 9.30
CA THR A 302 8.36 5.19 10.02
C THR A 302 8.94 3.79 9.95
N THR A 303 10.26 3.70 9.84
CA THR A 303 11.01 2.44 9.88
C THR A 303 11.40 2.11 11.31
N LEU A 304 10.69 1.15 11.89
CA LEU A 304 10.98 0.66 13.24
C LEU A 304 12.29 -0.14 13.29
N HIS A 305 12.52 -1.00 12.30
CA HIS A 305 13.65 -1.92 12.25
C HIS A 305 13.98 -2.29 10.80
N ALA A 306 15.26 -2.52 10.53
CA ALA A 306 15.75 -3.12 9.29
C ALA A 306 16.98 -3.97 9.59
N ASP A 307 16.97 -5.25 9.20
CA ASP A 307 18.12 -6.13 9.41
C ASP A 307 19.32 -5.65 8.59
N THR A 308 20.52 -5.75 9.19
CA THR A 308 21.78 -5.40 8.53
C THR A 308 22.10 -6.37 7.39
N SER A 309 21.78 -7.65 7.55
CA SER A 309 21.97 -8.67 6.52
C SER A 309 21.14 -9.93 6.81
N PRO A 310 21.02 -10.89 5.87
CA PRO A 310 20.29 -12.14 6.11
C PRO A 310 20.79 -13.00 7.29
N ALA A 311 22.01 -12.75 7.78
CA ALA A 311 22.61 -13.46 8.91
C ALA A 311 22.79 -12.56 10.15
N ASP A 312 22.41 -11.29 10.07
CA ASP A 312 22.59 -10.30 11.13
C ASP A 312 21.32 -9.45 11.29
N ASN A 313 20.53 -9.78 12.31
CA ASN A 313 19.26 -9.14 12.61
C ASN A 313 19.41 -7.86 13.45
N THR A 314 20.63 -7.30 13.57
CA THR A 314 20.81 -6.00 14.20
C THR A 314 20.22 -4.89 13.32
N ASN A 315 19.60 -3.89 13.96
CA ASN A 315 18.96 -2.77 13.27
C ASN A 315 20.00 -1.88 12.58
N ASP A 316 20.04 -1.90 11.25
CA ASP A 316 20.86 -0.97 10.47
C ASP A 316 20.10 0.35 10.31
N LEU A 317 20.60 1.40 10.97
CA LEU A 317 20.00 2.74 10.91
C LEU A 317 20.07 3.37 9.51
N ASN A 318 20.97 2.91 8.64
CA ASN A 318 21.09 3.43 7.27
C ASN A 318 20.13 2.76 6.28
N GLN A 319 19.30 1.81 6.75
CA GLN A 319 18.24 1.19 5.96
C GLN A 319 16.86 1.76 6.32
N PRO A 320 15.90 1.81 5.37
CA PRO A 320 16.11 1.62 3.94
C PRO A 320 17.01 2.73 3.38
N SER A 321 18.00 2.36 2.56
CA SER A 321 19.02 3.27 2.02
C SER A 321 18.53 4.15 0.86
N THR A 322 17.24 4.47 0.84
CA THR A 322 16.59 5.24 -0.21
C THR A 322 16.18 6.59 0.34
N THR A 323 16.40 7.67 -0.43
CA THR A 323 15.92 8.98 0.00
C THR A 323 14.39 9.04 -0.04
N TRP A 324 13.82 9.67 0.97
CA TRP A 324 12.40 9.96 1.05
C TRP A 324 12.07 11.38 0.54
N PHE A 325 13.09 12.14 0.11
CA PHE A 325 12.93 13.42 -0.60
C PHE A 325 12.52 13.17 -2.05
N ILE A 326 11.26 12.80 -2.23
CA ILE A 326 10.62 12.66 -3.54
C ILE A 326 9.56 13.75 -3.62
N THR A 327 9.48 14.45 -4.75
CA THR A 327 8.39 15.41 -4.92
C THR A 327 7.07 14.63 -5.02
N SER A 328 5.98 15.22 -4.56
CA SER A 328 4.70 14.50 -4.44
C SER A 328 4.01 14.18 -5.78
N ASP A 329 4.50 14.75 -6.88
CA ASP A 329 4.02 14.53 -8.24
C ASP A 329 5.09 13.94 -9.18
N ASP A 330 6.30 13.67 -8.69
CA ASP A 330 7.30 12.94 -9.47
C ASP A 330 6.98 11.44 -9.48
N PRO A 331 7.11 10.77 -10.65
CA PRO A 331 6.81 9.35 -10.82
C PRO A 331 7.78 8.43 -10.09
#